data_AF-A0A3M0XSV9-F1
#
_entry.id   AF-A0A3M0XSV9-F1
#
_cell.length_a   1.000
_cell.length_b   1.000
_cell.length_c   1.000
_cell.angle_alpha   90.00
_cell.angle_beta   90.00
_cell.angle_gamma   90.00
#
_symmetry.space_group_name_H-M   'P 1'
#
loop_
_entity.id
_entity.type
_entity.pdbx_description
1 polymer ?
#
loop_
_entity_poly.entity_id
_entity_poly.type
_entity_poly.pdbx_seq_one_letter_code
_entity_poly.pdbx_strand_id
1 'polypeptide(L)'
;MGGIVGIAVLNGVGVAFNWYRTIWWFDIPMHLLGGGWLVVLFFYLRTTRFAHVALDSAPCLRFLSALGFVALVGVGWEFFEYGLEFVLPSHLPAAARLADTFGDLLNDLLGGVAVYYLLTAVRFFRR
;
A
#
# COMPACT_ATOMS: atom_id res chain seq x y z
N MET A 1 0.80 -8.22 12.47
CA MET A 1 0.41 -9.43 11.73
C MET A 1 -1.06 -9.39 11.30
N GLY A 2 -2.03 -9.11 12.18
CA GLY A 2 -3.46 -9.12 11.81
C GLY A 2 -3.87 -8.23 10.63
N GLY A 3 -3.28 -7.04 10.48
CA GLY A 3 -3.63 -6.11 9.39
C GLY A 3 -3.40 -6.66 7.98
N ILE A 4 -2.22 -7.25 7.70
CA ILE A 4 -1.93 -7.81 6.37
C ILE A 4 -2.76 -9.05 6.06
N VAL A 5 -3.06 -9.87 7.08
CA VAL A 5 -3.93 -11.03 6.92
C VAL A 5 -5.34 -10.59 6.52
N GLY A 6 -5.88 -9.56 7.17
CA GLY A 6 -7.18 -9.00 6.81
C GLY A 6 -7.23 -8.47 5.37
N ILE A 7 -6.20 -7.73 4.96
CA ILE A 7 -6.09 -7.21 3.58
C ILE A 7 -6.00 -8.38 2.58
N ALA A 8 -5.15 -9.38 2.84
CA ALA A 8 -4.98 -10.54 1.96
C ALA A 8 -6.28 -11.37 1.82
N VAL A 9 -7.00 -11.58 2.92
CA VAL A 9 -8.31 -12.25 2.89
C VAL A 9 -9.31 -11.44 2.07
N LEU A 10 -9.39 -10.13 2.29
CA LEU A 10 -10.32 -9.26 1.56
C LEU A 10 -10.00 -9.22 0.05
N ASN A 11 -8.72 -9.14 -0.30
CA ASN A 11 -8.24 -9.21 -1.69
C ASN A 11 -8.65 -10.55 -2.34
N GLY A 12 -8.37 -11.67 -1.68
CA GLY A 12 -8.71 -13.00 -2.19
C GLY A 12 -10.22 -13.22 -2.38
N VAL A 13 -11.03 -12.71 -1.45
CA VAL A 13 -12.50 -12.68 -1.60
C VAL A 13 -12.90 -11.81 -2.80
N GLY A 14 -12.29 -10.63 -2.94
CA GLY A 14 -12.53 -9.73 -4.08
C GLY A 14 -12.24 -10.39 -5.43
N VAL A 15 -11.15 -11.14 -5.55
CA VAL A 15 -10.82 -11.93 -6.75
C VAL A 15 -11.83 -13.05 -6.97
N ALA A 16 -12.13 -13.83 -5.93
CA ALA A 16 -13.04 -14.99 -6.02
C ALA A 16 -14.47 -14.60 -6.46
N PHE A 17 -14.95 -13.43 -6.04
CA PHE A 17 -16.28 -12.92 -6.39
C PHE A 17 -16.25 -11.86 -7.52
N ASN A 18 -15.10 -11.64 -8.16
CA ASN A 18 -14.94 -10.70 -9.27
C ASN A 18 -15.36 -9.26 -8.91
N TRP A 19 -15.11 -8.84 -7.66
CA TRP A 19 -15.45 -7.51 -7.16
C TRP A 19 -14.67 -6.40 -7.83
N TYR A 20 -13.42 -6.66 -8.22
CA TYR A 20 -12.61 -5.70 -8.97
C TYR A 20 -13.23 -5.29 -10.31
N ARG A 21 -14.11 -6.13 -10.91
CA ARG A 21 -14.89 -5.74 -12.10
C ARG A 21 -16.28 -5.22 -11.79
N THR A 22 -16.94 -5.82 -10.80
CA THR A 22 -18.37 -5.57 -10.54
C THR A 22 -18.61 -4.39 -9.59
N ILE A 23 -17.61 -4.04 -8.78
CA ILE A 23 -17.64 -2.96 -7.80
C ILE A 23 -16.49 -2.00 -8.12
N TRP A 24 -16.78 -0.98 -8.93
CA TRP A 24 -15.77 -0.05 -9.47
C TRP A 24 -14.89 0.65 -8.43
N TRP A 25 -15.39 0.82 -7.21
CA TRP A 25 -14.63 1.49 -6.14
C TRP A 25 -13.86 0.51 -5.25
N PHE A 26 -14.00 -0.81 -5.43
CA PHE A 26 -13.42 -1.80 -4.51
C PHE A 26 -11.90 -1.74 -4.47
N ASP A 27 -11.26 -1.34 -5.57
CA ASP A 27 -9.80 -1.25 -5.64
C ASP A 27 -9.23 -0.13 -4.76
N ILE A 28 -9.92 1.00 -4.74
CA ILE A 28 -9.53 2.21 -4.01
C ILE A 28 -9.22 1.92 -2.53
N PRO A 29 -10.13 1.32 -1.71
CA PRO A 29 -9.82 0.99 -0.33
C PRO A 29 -8.74 -0.09 -0.20
N MET A 30 -8.57 -0.98 -1.19
CA MET A 30 -7.49 -1.98 -1.16
C MET A 30 -6.13 -1.30 -1.27
N HIS A 31 -5.95 -0.35 -2.18
CA HIS A 31 -4.74 0.46 -2.32
C HIS A 31 -4.50 1.37 -1.10
N LEU A 32 -5.53 2.07 -0.61
CA LEU A 32 -5.41 2.89 0.60
C LEU A 32 -4.95 2.05 1.82
N LEU A 33 -5.54 0.86 2.01
CA LEU A 33 -5.16 -0.05 3.09
C LEU A 33 -3.77 -0.64 2.88
N GLY A 34 -3.42 -1.00 1.65
CA GLY A 34 -2.12 -1.51 1.25
C GLY A 34 -1.01 -0.50 1.53
N GLY A 35 -1.11 0.69 0.95
CA GLY A 35 -0.16 1.78 1.17
C GLY A 35 -0.04 2.19 2.64
N GLY A 36 -1.17 2.24 3.37
CA GLY A 36 -1.16 2.46 4.82
C GLY A 36 -0.41 1.38 5.59
N TRP A 37 -0.65 0.11 5.26
CA TRP A 37 0.06 -1.01 5.90
C TRP A 37 1.56 -1.00 5.59
N LEU A 38 1.96 -0.61 4.38
CA LEU A 38 3.37 -0.52 4.00
C LEU A 38 4.14 0.50 4.84
N VAL A 39 3.52 1.58 5.31
CA VAL A 39 4.15 2.50 6.26
C VAL A 39 4.38 1.84 7.63
N VAL A 40 3.43 1.03 8.10
CA VAL A 40 3.61 0.24 9.32
C VAL A 40 4.79 -0.73 9.15
N LEU A 41 4.84 -1.43 8.01
CA LEU A 41 5.94 -2.33 7.67
C LEU A 41 7.28 -1.59 7.60
N PHE A 42 7.33 -0.42 6.96
CA PHE A 42 8.52 0.42 6.87
C PHE A 42 9.07 0.73 8.26
N PHE A 43 8.23 1.21 9.18
CA PHE A 43 8.65 1.50 10.55
C PHE A 43 9.05 0.24 11.33
N TYR A 44 8.38 -0.88 11.11
CA TYR A 44 8.75 -2.16 11.71
C TYR A 44 10.14 -2.62 11.24
N LEU A 45 10.40 -2.64 9.93
CA LEU A 45 11.71 -3.03 9.37
C LEU A 45 12.80 -2.06 9.81
N ARG A 46 12.50 -0.75 9.80
CA ARG A 46 13.42 0.26 10.30
C ARG A 46 13.83 -0.03 11.74
N THR A 47 12.88 -0.28 12.63
CA THR A 47 13.17 -0.46 14.06
C THR A 47 13.79 -1.82 14.39
N THR A 48 13.51 -2.86 13.61
CA THR A 48 13.96 -4.24 13.93
C THR A 48 15.17 -4.71 13.11
N ARG A 49 15.36 -4.19 11.90
CA ARG A 49 16.42 -4.64 10.97
C ARG A 49 17.40 -3.54 10.60
N PHE A 50 16.93 -2.29 10.55
CA PHE A 50 17.73 -1.14 10.08
C PHE A 50 17.87 -0.04 11.14
N ALA A 51 17.92 -0.41 12.43
CA ALA A 51 17.95 0.54 13.54
C ALA A 51 19.18 1.46 13.53
N HIS A 52 20.27 1.01 12.88
CA HIS A 52 21.52 1.76 12.69
C HIS A 52 21.41 2.86 11.62
N VAL A 53 20.36 2.88 10.80
CA VAL A 53 20.16 3.91 9.78
C VAL A 53 19.56 5.16 10.42
N ALA A 54 20.38 6.22 10.50
CA ALA A 54 20.01 7.50 11.09
C ALA A 54 19.05 8.29 10.18
N LEU A 55 17.74 8.09 10.39
CA LEU A 55 16.66 8.86 9.75
C LEU A 55 15.93 9.78 10.74
N ASP A 56 16.27 9.72 12.03
CA ASP A 56 15.49 10.38 13.08
C ASP A 56 15.74 11.88 13.18
N SER A 57 16.93 12.34 12.79
CA SER A 57 17.34 13.75 12.80
C SER A 57 16.71 14.59 11.68
N ALA A 58 16.11 13.96 10.66
CA ALA A 58 15.52 14.65 9.50
C ALA A 58 14.09 14.16 9.24
N PRO A 59 13.05 14.81 9.83
CA PRO A 59 11.65 14.41 9.67
C PRO A 59 11.19 14.31 8.22
N CYS A 60 11.68 15.22 7.36
CA CYS A 60 11.40 15.22 5.92
C CYS A 60 11.98 13.98 5.24
N LEU A 61 13.24 13.64 5.51
CA LEU A 61 13.89 12.45 4.92
C LEU A 61 13.15 11.17 5.34
N ARG A 62 12.77 11.05 6.62
CA ARG A 62 12.00 9.91 7.11
C ARG A 62 10.64 9.78 6.42
N PHE A 63 9.94 10.88 6.19
CA PHE A 63 8.68 10.91 5.47
C PHE A 63 8.86 10.47 4.02
N LEU A 64 9.81 11.07 3.30
CA LEU A 64 10.11 10.73 1.91
C LEU A 64 10.61 9.29 1.76
N SER A 65 11.39 8.76 2.70
CA SER A 65 11.79 7.34 2.69
C SER A 65 10.60 6.40 2.90
N ALA A 66 9.66 6.76 3.78
CA ALA A 66 8.45 5.96 3.98
C ALA A 66 7.58 5.94 2.73
N LEU A 67 7.33 7.11 2.11
CA LEU A 67 6.55 7.19 0.88
C LEU A 67 7.28 6.59 -0.34
N GLY A 68 8.60 6.74 -0.43
CA GLY A 68 9.41 6.09 -1.46
C GLY A 68 9.34 4.57 -1.36
N PHE A 69 9.30 4.02 -0.13
CA PHE A 69 9.06 2.60 0.10
C PHE A 69 7.66 2.17 -0.36
N VAL A 70 6.62 2.95 -0.03
CA VAL A 70 5.24 2.70 -0.49
C VAL A 70 5.18 2.70 -2.02
N ALA A 71 5.71 3.74 -2.67
CA ALA A 71 5.72 3.87 -4.13
C ALA A 71 6.46 2.72 -4.82
N LEU A 72 7.61 2.32 -4.30
CA LEU A 72 8.38 1.22 -4.86
C LEU A 72 7.60 -0.10 -4.84
N VAL A 73 6.93 -0.40 -3.72
CA VAL A 73 6.12 -1.61 -3.60
C VAL A 73 4.84 -1.50 -4.44
N GLY A 74 4.18 -0.33 -4.48
CA GLY A 74 3.01 -0.07 -5.32
C GLY A 74 3.32 -0.29 -6.80
N VAL A 75 4.43 0.26 -7.32
CA VAL A 75 4.87 -0.02 -8.70
C VAL A 75 5.09 -1.53 -8.94
N GLY A 76 5.66 -2.24 -7.96
CA GLY A 76 5.80 -3.70 -8.04
C GLY A 76 4.46 -4.43 -8.08
N TRP A 77 3.45 -3.91 -7.37
CA TRP A 77 2.09 -4.44 -7.36
C TRP A 77 1.39 -4.22 -8.72
N GLU A 78 1.50 -3.04 -9.31
CA GLU A 78 0.98 -2.75 -10.65
C GLU A 78 1.57 -3.70 -11.71
N PHE A 79 2.88 -3.96 -11.66
CA PHE A 79 3.50 -4.95 -12.54
C PHE A 79 2.96 -6.36 -12.32
N PHE A 80 2.66 -6.72 -11.06
CA PHE A 80 2.07 -8.00 -10.73
C PHE A 80 0.64 -8.13 -11.29
N GLU A 81 -0.20 -7.10 -11.16
CA GLU A 81 -1.56 -7.10 -11.70
C GLU A 81 -1.58 -7.14 -13.22
N TYR A 82 -0.72 -6.34 -13.86
CA TYR A 82 -0.51 -6.40 -15.30
C TYR A 82 -0.09 -7.81 -15.75
N GLY A 83 0.81 -8.45 -15.01
CA GLY A 83 1.22 -9.84 -15.27
C GLY A 83 0.08 -10.85 -15.09
N LEU A 84 -0.78 -10.65 -14.08
CA LEU A 84 -1.93 -11.52 -13.83
C LEU A 84 -3.01 -11.39 -14.89
N GLU A 85 -3.13 -10.26 -15.60
CA GLU A 85 -4.08 -10.12 -16.71
C GLU A 85 -3.86 -11.20 -17.80
N PHE A 86 -2.62 -11.63 -18.03
CA PHE A 86 -2.29 -12.69 -18.98
C PHE A 86 -2.71 -14.10 -18.50
N VAL A 87 -2.82 -14.30 -17.19
CA VAL A 87 -3.13 -15.61 -16.59
C VAL A 87 -4.60 -15.72 -16.21
N LEU A 88 -5.22 -14.61 -15.79
CA LEU A 88 -6.60 -14.51 -15.31
C LEU A 88 -7.37 -13.37 -16.00
N PRO A 89 -7.50 -13.40 -17.34
CA PRO A 89 -8.08 -12.30 -18.13
C PRO A 89 -9.56 -12.04 -17.85
N SER A 90 -10.26 -12.91 -17.12
CA SER A 90 -11.68 -12.78 -16.72
C SER A 90 -11.91 -12.29 -15.28
N HIS A 91 -10.88 -12.14 -14.45
CA HIS A 91 -11.04 -11.80 -13.02
C HIS A 91 -10.45 -10.46 -12.56
N LEU A 92 -9.56 -9.85 -13.35
CA LEU A 92 -9.00 -8.53 -13.04
C LEU A 92 -9.56 -7.46 -13.98
N PRO A 93 -10.07 -6.30 -13.51
CA PRO A 93 -10.34 -5.15 -14.37
C PRO A 93 -9.08 -4.89 -15.20
N ALA A 94 -9.22 -4.15 -16.30
CA ALA A 94 -8.08 -3.89 -17.18
C ALA A 94 -7.00 -3.09 -16.42
N ALA A 95 -6.18 -3.78 -15.61
CA ALA A 95 -5.05 -3.29 -14.84
C ALA A 95 -4.02 -2.65 -15.79
N ALA A 96 -4.16 -2.91 -17.09
CA ALA A 96 -3.44 -2.25 -18.16
C ALA A 96 -3.97 -0.86 -18.59
N ARG A 97 -4.95 -0.25 -17.89
CA ARG A 97 -5.35 1.13 -18.19
C ARG A 97 -4.50 2.09 -17.38
N LEU A 98 -3.68 2.88 -18.07
CA LEU A 98 -2.80 3.89 -17.48
C LEU A 98 -3.46 4.78 -16.40
N ALA A 99 -4.75 5.10 -16.55
CA ALA A 99 -5.49 5.90 -15.57
C ALA A 99 -5.77 5.17 -14.25
N ASP A 100 -5.93 3.85 -14.29
CA ASP A 100 -6.15 2.96 -13.14
C ASP A 100 -4.86 2.93 -12.31
N THR A 101 -3.76 2.49 -12.92
CA THR A 101 -2.41 2.49 -12.32
C THR A 101 -2.03 3.81 -11.68
N PHE A 102 -2.28 4.95 -12.34
CA PHE A 102 -2.00 6.25 -11.72
C PHE A 102 -2.90 6.54 -10.52
N GLY A 103 -4.17 6.14 -10.58
CA GLY A 103 -5.10 6.20 -9.46
C GLY A 103 -4.66 5.33 -8.29
N ASP A 104 -4.21 4.11 -8.58
CA ASP A 104 -3.79 3.12 -7.61
C ASP A 104 -2.51 3.52 -6.88
N LEU A 105 -1.49 3.97 -7.63
CA LEU A 105 -0.28 4.56 -7.05
C LEU A 105 -0.59 5.80 -6.20
N LEU A 106 -1.54 6.64 -6.62
CA LEU A 106 -1.98 7.79 -5.83
C LEU A 106 -2.68 7.33 -4.54
N ASN A 107 -3.56 6.33 -4.62
CA ASN A 107 -4.28 5.78 -3.48
C ASN A 107 -3.32 5.13 -2.48
N ASP A 108 -2.33 4.37 -2.94
CA ASP A 108 -1.26 3.83 -2.09
C ASP A 108 -0.56 4.94 -1.31
N LEU A 109 -0.16 6.02 -2.00
CA LEU A 109 0.50 7.17 -1.37
C LEU A 109 -0.41 7.87 -0.36
N LEU A 110 -1.69 8.08 -0.68
CA LEU A 110 -2.66 8.71 0.23
C LEU A 110 -2.86 7.86 1.50
N GLY A 111 -2.98 6.55 1.35
CA GLY A 111 -3.05 5.61 2.46
C GLY A 111 -1.80 5.66 3.33
N GLY A 112 -0.62 5.67 2.69
CA GLY A 112 0.66 5.83 3.35
C GLY A 112 0.78 7.14 4.13
N VAL A 113 0.39 8.27 3.53
CA VAL A 113 0.37 9.59 4.18
C VAL A 113 -0.52 9.58 5.42
N ALA A 114 -1.75 9.07 5.29
CA ALA A 114 -2.70 9.02 6.39
C ALA A 114 -2.15 8.23 7.59
N VAL A 115 -1.61 7.02 7.34
CA VAL A 115 -1.05 6.19 8.41
C VAL A 115 0.26 6.75 8.97
N TYR A 116 1.11 7.37 8.14
CA TYR A 116 2.33 8.03 8.63
C TYR A 116 1.97 9.09 9.67
N TYR A 117 1.04 10.00 9.34
CA TYR A 117 0.64 11.06 10.26
C TYR A 117 -0.04 10.49 11.51
N LEU A 118 -0.92 9.49 11.36
CA LEU A 118 -1.53 8.80 12.50
C LEU A 118 -0.47 8.23 13.47
N LEU A 119 0.53 7.52 12.96
CA LEU A 119 1.60 6.96 13.78
C LEU A 119 2.45 8.05 14.45
N THR A 120 2.74 9.14 13.74
CA THR A 120 3.49 10.26 14.34
C THR A 120 2.69 10.98 15.43
N ALA A 121 1.38 11.16 15.24
CA ALA A 121 0.49 11.76 16.23
C ALA A 121 0.38 10.88 17.49
N VAL A 122 0.17 9.57 17.33
CA VAL A 122 0.11 8.62 18.46
C VAL A 122 1.44 8.60 19.24
N ARG A 123 2.57 8.69 18.56
CA ARG A 123 3.89 8.79 19.22
C ARG A 123 4.09 10.12 19.95
N PHE A 124 3.51 11.21 19.45
CA PHE A 124 3.55 12.51 20.10
C PHE A 124 2.79 12.50 21.44
N PHE A 125 1.60 11.88 21.49
CA PHE A 125 0.80 11.77 22.72
C PHE A 125 1.34 10.76 23.75
N ARG A 126 2.32 9.93 23.39
CA ARG A 126 2.94 8.92 24.27
C ARG A 126 4.30 9.37 24.82
N ARG A 127 4.72 10.60 24.54
CA ARG A 127 5.89 11.26 25.13
C ARG A 127 5.44 12.24 26.20
#